data_AF-A0A931W261-F1
#
_entry.id   AF-A0A931W261-F1
#
_cell.length_a   1.000
_cell.length_b   1.000
_cell.length_c   1.000
_cell.angle_alpha   90.00
_cell.angle_beta   90.00
_cell.angle_gamma   90.00
#
_symmetry.space_group_name_H-M   'P 1'
#
loop_
_entity.id
_entity.type
_entity.pdbx_description
1 polymer ?
#
loop_
_entity_poly.entity_id
_entity_poly.type
_entity_poly.pdbx_seq_one_letter_code
_entity_poly.pdbx_strand_id
1 'polypeptide(L)'
;MNGDAVERLMNVILQMQINLAHITETFQQQTAEVRQQLEVIFEEEKKVLDGCLNGIDERLKECSAVVEDYKKHYAELSAMSDRLRRLGTEPISLPVGLPADRVEGVVAWRLRELRAQGKI
;
A
#
# COMPACT_ATOMS: atom_id res chain seq x y z
N MET A 1 55.50 1.37 50.98
CA MET A 1 54.09 0.94 50.83
C MET A 1 53.38 1.52 49.60
N ASN A 2 54.01 2.38 48.79
CA ASN A 2 53.33 3.02 47.64
C ASN A 2 53.29 2.17 46.34
N GLY A 3 54.16 1.17 46.20
CA GLY A 3 54.21 0.33 44.98
C GLY A 3 52.98 -0.57 44.80
N ASP A 4 52.45 -1.09 45.90
CA ASP A 4 51.29 -2.00 45.92
C ASP A 4 49.98 -1.26 45.53
N ALA A 5 49.84 0.01 45.94
CA ALA A 5 48.70 0.84 45.53
C ALA A 5 48.72 1.19 44.03
N VAL A 6 49.91 1.46 43.47
CA VAL A 6 50.08 1.75 42.04
C VAL A 6 49.80 0.52 41.19
N GLU A 7 50.29 -0.65 41.61
CA GLU A 7 50.08 -1.92 40.91
C GLU A 7 48.60 -2.33 40.89
N ARG A 8 47.89 -2.14 42.00
CA ARG A 8 46.43 -2.34 42.06
C ARG A 8 45.67 -1.38 41.15
N LEU A 9 46.05 -0.10 41.12
CA LEU A 9 45.41 0.88 40.23
C LEU A 9 45.62 0.52 38.75
N MET A 10 46.83 0.06 38.41
CA MET A 10 47.18 -0.36 37.06
C MET A 10 46.38 -1.59 36.62
N ASN A 11 46.19 -2.56 37.52
CA ASN A 11 45.32 -3.73 37.29
C ASN A 11 43.85 -3.33 37.08
N VAL A 12 43.32 -2.40 37.89
CA VAL A 12 41.95 -1.89 37.72
C VAL A 12 41.79 -1.22 36.35
N ILE A 13 42.74 -0.37 35.94
CA ILE A 13 42.72 0.30 34.63
C ILE A 13 42.75 -0.72 33.49
N LEU A 14 43.61 -1.74 33.58
CA LEU A 14 43.71 -2.79 32.58
C LEU A 14 42.38 -3.56 32.44
N GLN A 15 41.77 -3.89 33.57
CA GLN A 15 40.50 -4.59 33.61
C GLN A 15 39.35 -3.72 33.08
N MET A 16 39.35 -2.43 33.37
CA MET A 16 38.42 -1.47 32.77
C MET A 16 38.59 -1.37 31.25
N GLN A 17 39.83 -1.36 30.74
CA GLN A 17 40.08 -1.37 29.29
C GLN A 17 39.54 -2.63 28.62
N ILE A 18 39.77 -3.80 29.20
CA ILE A 18 39.25 -5.08 28.69
C ILE A 18 37.72 -5.07 28.69
N ASN A 19 37.11 -4.62 29.79
CA ASN A 19 35.66 -4.52 29.90
C ASN A 19 35.07 -3.56 28.85
N LEU A 20 35.68 -2.39 28.64
CA LEU A 20 35.24 -1.43 27.64
C LEU A 20 35.39 -1.95 26.21
N ALA A 21 36.46 -2.69 25.92
CA ALA A 21 36.65 -3.34 24.63
C ALA A 21 35.54 -4.37 24.37
N HIS A 22 35.27 -5.24 25.35
CA HIS A 22 34.21 -6.24 25.25
C HIS A 22 32.81 -5.60 25.10
N ILE A 23 32.53 -4.54 25.86
CA ILE A 23 31.27 -3.79 25.74
C ILE A 23 31.13 -3.19 24.33
N THR A 24 32.20 -2.59 23.80
CA THR A 24 32.19 -1.99 22.45
C THR A 24 31.92 -3.05 21.38
N GLU A 25 32.59 -4.20 21.46
CA GLU A 25 32.38 -5.33 20.55
C GLU A 25 30.94 -5.84 20.62
N THR A 26 30.41 -6.02 21.84
CA THR A 26 29.02 -6.44 22.06
C THR A 26 28.03 -5.45 21.43
N PHE A 27 28.21 -4.15 21.63
CA PHE A 27 27.34 -3.13 21.03
C PHE A 27 27.43 -3.11 19.51
N GLN A 28 28.62 -3.29 18.93
CA GLN A 28 28.79 -3.39 17.48
C GLN A 28 28.04 -4.59 16.91
N GLN A 29 28.14 -5.75 17.58
CA GLN A 29 27.43 -6.96 17.18
C GLN A 29 25.92 -6.77 17.27
N GLN A 30 25.41 -6.25 18.39
CA GLN A 30 23.98 -5.96 18.54
C GLN A 30 23.46 -4.95 17.50
N THR A 31 24.24 -3.92 17.19
CA THR A 31 23.88 -2.95 16.16
C THR A 31 23.78 -3.59 14.78
N ALA A 32 24.71 -4.50 14.45
CA ALA A 32 24.68 -5.24 13.20
C ALA A 32 23.47 -6.19 13.12
N GLU A 33 23.16 -6.90 14.21
CA GLU A 33 22.01 -7.80 14.30
C GLU A 33 20.68 -7.05 14.15
N VAL A 34 20.50 -5.93 14.86
CA VAL A 34 19.30 -5.08 14.73
C VAL A 34 19.14 -4.55 13.32
N ARG A 35 20.25 -4.09 12.71
CA ARG A 35 20.22 -3.62 11.33
C ARG A 35 19.77 -4.72 10.37
N GLN A 36 20.30 -5.93 10.51
CA GLN A 36 19.91 -7.06 9.68
C GLN A 36 18.43 -7.42 9.84
N GLN A 37 17.91 -7.39 11.07
CA GLN A 37 16.48 -7.61 11.33
C GLN A 37 15.61 -6.54 10.67
N LEU A 38 16.01 -5.26 10.75
CA LEU A 38 15.30 -4.17 10.08
C LEU A 38 15.30 -4.35 8.56
N GLU A 39 16.44 -4.73 7.97
CA GLU A 39 16.53 -5.00 6.52
C GLU A 39 15.56 -6.11 6.08
N VAL A 40 15.41 -7.17 6.87
CA VAL A 40 14.43 -8.24 6.59
C VAL A 40 13.00 -7.72 6.65
N ILE A 41 12.63 -6.99 7.71
CA ILE A 41 11.28 -6.43 7.88
C ILE A 41 10.95 -5.47 6.74
N PHE A 42 11.88 -4.58 6.39
CA PHE A 42 11.66 -3.64 5.30
C PHE A 42 11.43 -4.34 3.97
N GLU A 43 12.16 -5.42 3.68
CA GLU A 43 11.97 -6.14 2.41
C GLU A 43 10.68 -6.96 2.40
N GLU A 44 10.21 -7.44 3.55
CA GLU A 44 8.89 -8.07 3.69
C GLU A 44 7.76 -7.05 3.48
N GLU A 45 7.79 -5.92 4.17
CA GLU A 45 6.80 -4.84 4.03
C GLU A 45 6.76 -4.28 2.60
N LYS A 46 7.93 -4.13 1.97
CA LYS A 46 8.03 -3.73 0.56
C LYS A 46 7.35 -4.74 -0.36
N LYS A 47 7.56 -6.04 -0.17
CA LYS A 47 6.87 -7.08 -0.95
C LYS A 47 5.37 -7.05 -0.76
N VAL A 48 4.90 -6.84 0.48
CA VAL A 48 3.47 -6.69 0.78
C VAL A 48 2.90 -5.47 0.05
N LEU A 49 3.58 -4.32 0.13
CA LEU A 49 3.18 -3.10 -0.55
C LEU A 49 3.13 -3.28 -2.07
N ASP A 50 4.16 -3.87 -2.67
CA ASP A 50 4.18 -4.17 -4.11
C ASP A 50 3.02 -5.09 -4.51
N GLY A 51 2.71 -6.10 -3.70
CA GLY A 51 1.54 -6.96 -3.88
C GLY A 51 0.22 -6.19 -3.84
N CYS A 52 0.07 -5.28 -2.87
CA CYS A 52 -1.12 -4.44 -2.75
C CYS A 52 -1.28 -3.50 -3.97
N LEU A 53 -0.19 -2.87 -4.42
CA LEU A 53 -0.22 -1.99 -5.60
C LEU A 53 -0.60 -2.75 -6.87
N ASN A 54 0.00 -3.93 -7.09
CA ASN A 54 -0.35 -4.79 -8.21
C ASN A 54 -1.82 -5.22 -8.16
N GLY A 55 -2.33 -5.56 -6.97
CA GLY A 55 -3.74 -5.89 -6.78
C GLY A 55 -4.68 -4.72 -7.08
N ILE A 56 -4.30 -3.50 -6.73
CA ILE A 56 -5.06 -2.29 -7.09
C ILE A 56 -5.09 -2.11 -8.61
N ASP A 57 -3.95 -2.27 -9.28
CA ASP A 57 -3.84 -2.13 -10.73
C ASP A 57 -4.70 -3.16 -11.48
N GLU A 58 -4.71 -4.42 -11.02
CA GLU A 58 -5.58 -5.46 -11.58
C GLU A 58 -7.06 -5.10 -11.42
N ARG A 59 -7.47 -4.64 -10.22
CA ARG A 59 -8.85 -4.20 -9.97
C ARG A 59 -9.24 -3.00 -10.81
N LEU A 60 -8.32 -2.07 -11.06
CA LEU A 60 -8.59 -0.92 -11.94
C LEU A 60 -8.76 -1.37 -13.40
N LYS A 61 -7.98 -2.35 -13.87
CA LYS A 61 -8.16 -2.96 -15.20
C LYS A 61 -9.51 -3.65 -15.32
N GLU A 62 -9.90 -4.45 -14.34
CA GLU A 62 -11.22 -5.09 -14.29
C GLU A 62 -12.35 -4.06 -14.31
N CYS A 63 -12.27 -3.04 -13.46
CA CYS A 63 -13.24 -1.94 -13.43
C CYS A 63 -13.35 -1.23 -14.78
N SER A 64 -12.22 -1.00 -15.46
CA SER A 64 -12.19 -0.39 -16.79
C SER A 64 -12.94 -1.24 -17.82
N ALA A 65 -12.68 -2.56 -17.83
CA ALA A 65 -13.39 -3.48 -18.73
C ALA A 65 -14.90 -3.47 -18.48
N VAL A 66 -15.34 -3.52 -17.21
CA VAL A 66 -16.77 -3.46 -16.85
C VAL A 66 -17.41 -2.14 -17.26
N VAL A 67 -16.69 -1.01 -17.12
CA VAL A 67 -17.18 0.31 -17.56
C VAL A 67 -17.38 0.35 -19.07
N GLU A 68 -16.46 -0.19 -19.85
CA GLU A 68 -16.59 -0.25 -21.31
C GLU A 68 -17.74 -1.17 -21.75
N ASP A 69 -17.87 -2.34 -21.13
CA ASP A 69 -18.97 -3.27 -21.40
C ASP A 69 -20.33 -2.63 -21.08
N TYR A 70 -20.44 -1.92 -19.95
CA TYR A 70 -21.65 -1.20 -19.58
C TYR A 70 -22.01 -0.15 -20.63
N LYS A 71 -21.05 0.66 -21.09
CA LYS A 71 -21.30 1.68 -22.11
C LYS A 71 -21.77 1.06 -23.42
N LYS A 72 -21.15 -0.04 -23.84
CA LYS A 72 -21.53 -0.76 -25.05
C LYS A 72 -22.98 -1.22 -24.97
N HIS A 73 -23.35 -1.91 -23.89
CA HIS A 73 -24.72 -2.39 -23.70
C HIS A 73 -25.73 -1.25 -23.55
N TYR A 74 -25.35 -0.17 -22.88
CA TYR A 74 -26.20 1.00 -22.76
C TYR A 74 -26.47 1.65 -24.12
N ALA A 75 -25.45 1.77 -24.99
CA ALA A 75 -25.60 2.28 -26.34
C ALA A 75 -26.48 1.37 -27.21
N GLU A 76 -26.29 0.06 -27.13
CA GLU A 76 -27.12 -0.94 -27.81
C GLU A 76 -28.59 -0.84 -27.38
N LEU A 77 -28.83 -0.75 -26.06
CA LEU A 77 -30.17 -0.61 -25.49
C LEU A 77 -30.82 0.72 -25.87
N SER A 78 -30.06 1.81 -25.86
CA SER A 78 -30.54 3.13 -26.29
C SER A 78 -30.96 3.12 -27.75
N ALA A 79 -30.13 2.55 -28.63
CA ALA A 79 -30.46 2.41 -30.06
C ALA A 79 -31.69 1.52 -30.30
N MET A 80 -31.85 0.45 -29.50
CA MET A 80 -33.04 -0.40 -29.56
C MET A 80 -34.30 0.35 -29.10
N SER A 81 -34.22 1.10 -28.00
CA SER A 81 -35.31 1.93 -27.49
C SER A 81 -35.75 2.98 -28.52
N ASP A 82 -34.80 3.63 -29.20
CA ASP A 82 -35.09 4.57 -30.29
C ASP A 82 -35.83 3.89 -31.46
N ARG A 83 -35.43 2.67 -31.84
CA ARG A 83 -36.10 1.90 -32.91
C ARG A 83 -37.53 1.53 -32.51
N LEU A 84 -37.75 1.07 -31.29
CA LEU A 84 -39.09 0.75 -30.78
C LEU A 84 -39.97 1.99 -30.74
N ARG A 85 -39.45 3.12 -30.27
CA ARG A 85 -40.18 4.40 -30.29
C ARG A 85 -40.65 4.78 -31.69
N ARG A 86 -39.80 4.59 -32.71
CA ARG A 86 -40.15 4.85 -34.12
C ARG A 86 -41.24 3.92 -34.65
N LEU A 87 -41.39 2.73 -34.06
CA LEU A 87 -42.45 1.77 -34.38
C LEU A 87 -43.78 2.06 -33.63
N GLY A 88 -43.84 3.15 -32.85
CA GLY A 88 -45.03 3.57 -32.14
C GLY A 88 -45.19 2.95 -30.75
N THR A 89 -44.18 2.22 -30.26
CA THR A 89 -44.17 1.68 -28.89
C THR A 89 -43.88 2.79 -27.88
N GLU A 90 -44.48 2.71 -26.68
CA GLU A 90 -44.16 3.63 -25.59
C GLU A 90 -42.67 3.54 -25.19
N PRO A 91 -42.02 4.67 -24.88
CA PRO A 91 -40.60 4.69 -24.57
C PRO A 91 -40.30 3.93 -23.27
N ILE A 92 -39.38 2.98 -23.37
CA ILE A 92 -38.86 2.24 -22.21
C ILE A 92 -37.86 3.14 -21.47
N SER A 93 -38.02 3.27 -20.15
CA SER A 93 -37.07 3.99 -19.30
C SER A 93 -35.72 3.28 -19.29
N LEU A 94 -34.67 3.98 -19.74
CA LEU A 94 -33.31 3.47 -19.70
C LEU A 94 -32.76 3.50 -18.26
N PRO A 95 -31.81 2.59 -17.92
CA PRO A 95 -31.06 2.67 -16.67
C PRO A 95 -30.34 4.02 -16.52
N VAL A 96 -29.92 4.35 -15.29
CA VAL A 96 -29.11 5.54 -15.06
C VAL A 96 -27.76 5.40 -15.78
N GLY A 97 -27.38 6.40 -16.57
CA GLY A 97 -26.07 6.43 -17.25
C GLY A 97 -24.91 6.47 -16.26
N LEU A 98 -23.70 6.15 -16.73
CA LEU A 98 -22.51 6.28 -15.89
C LEU A 98 -22.28 7.74 -15.50
N PRO A 99 -21.77 8.00 -14.28
CA PRO A 99 -21.50 9.36 -13.81
C PRO A 99 -20.32 10.03 -14.53
N ALA A 100 -19.54 9.27 -15.31
CA ALA A 100 -18.44 9.77 -16.13
C ALA A 100 -18.15 8.83 -17.30
N ASP A 101 -17.56 9.40 -18.36
CA ASP A 101 -17.17 8.68 -19.58
C ASP A 101 -15.88 7.89 -19.44
N ARG A 102 -15.14 7.99 -18.34
CA ARG A 102 -13.91 7.22 -18.13
C ARG A 102 -13.89 6.61 -16.74
N VAL A 103 -13.17 5.48 -16.62
CA VAL A 103 -13.09 4.71 -15.38
C VAL A 103 -12.57 5.57 -14.22
N GLU A 104 -11.62 6.48 -14.46
CA GLU A 104 -11.07 7.36 -13.43
C GLU A 104 -12.14 8.28 -12.85
N GLY A 105 -13.04 8.79 -13.68
CA GLY A 105 -14.16 9.62 -13.26
C GLY A 105 -15.20 8.84 -12.46
N VAL A 106 -15.49 7.59 -12.87
CA VAL A 106 -16.41 6.69 -12.16
C VAL A 106 -15.84 6.31 -10.78
N VAL A 107 -14.56 5.97 -10.72
CA VAL A 107 -13.85 5.66 -9.47
C VAL A 107 -13.79 6.89 -8.56
N ALA A 108 -13.44 8.06 -9.07
CA ALA A 108 -13.39 9.30 -8.29
C ALA A 108 -14.77 9.68 -7.74
N TRP A 109 -15.83 9.51 -8.52
CA TRP A 109 -17.21 9.68 -8.05
C TRP A 109 -17.52 8.72 -6.90
N ARG A 110 -17.20 7.43 -7.05
CA ARG A 110 -17.45 6.42 -6.02
C ARG A 110 -16.65 6.67 -4.74
N LEU A 111 -15.38 7.09 -4.85
CA LEU A 111 -14.57 7.45 -3.69
C LEU A 111 -15.17 8.63 -2.92
N ARG A 112 -15.72 9.63 -3.61
CA ARG A 112 -16.44 10.74 -2.96
C ARG A 112 -17.68 10.26 -2.22
N GLU A 113 -18.45 9.35 -2.81
CA GLU A 113 -19.62 8.77 -2.13
C GLU A 113 -19.22 8.00 -0.87
N LEU A 114 -18.17 7.18 -0.95
CA LEU A 114 -17.70 6.38 0.19
C LEU A 114 -17.19 7.27 1.32
N ARG A 115 -16.49 8.36 1.01
CA ARG A 115 -16.10 9.39 2.00
C ARG A 115 -17.30 10.08 2.63
N ALA A 116 -18.29 10.47 1.81
CA ALA A 116 -19.52 11.09 2.31
C ALA A 116 -20.30 10.14 3.23
N GLN A 117 -20.16 8.83 3.05
CA GLN A 117 -20.74 7.78 3.90
C GLN A 117 -19.86 7.43 5.12
N GLY A 118 -18.67 8.00 5.27
CA GLY A 118 -17.73 7.68 6.35
C GLY A 118 -17.15 6.27 6.30
N LYS A 119 -17.15 5.62 5.11
CA LYS A 119 -16.60 4.27 4.93
C LYS A 119 -15.10 4.25 4.67
N ILE A 120 -14.56 5.38 4.19
CA ILE A 120 -13.15 5.66 3.96
C ILE A 120 -12.86 7.12 4.28
#